data_AF-A0A5C4PI24-F1
#
_entry.id   AF-A0A5C4PI24-F1
#
_cell.length_a   1.000
_cell.length_b   1.000
_cell.length_c   1.000
_cell.angle_alpha   90.00
_cell.angle_beta   90.00
_cell.angle_gamma   90.00
#
_symmetry.space_group_name_H-M   'P 1'
#
loop_
_entity.id
_entity.type
_entity.pdbx_description
1 polymer ?
#
loop_
_entity_poly.entity_id
_entity_poly.type
_entity_poly.pdbx_seq_one_letter_code
_entity_poly.pdbx_strand_id
1 'polypeptide(L)'
;MKTNIVIALLDIAQKPDASMSTSLITTRRICRIFGQRADAIRSERRAIRREAGKLRAFLPFTTSRIDELQQQATEHRRAERDDLRKVLGAFGRSLMLDTEGLMDGLGFDRVCDLLGVNTVEREAARKDGVNGLAELVFAHSLEDSAARRGQEWNDAPLFNACQVAFNNFIRECPEHLLPDPFAPGAPFGPKLPPTLSIVGK
;
A
#
# COMPACT_ATOMS: atom_id res chain seq x y z
N MET A 1 1.96 17.45 -17.39
CA MET A 1 0.50 17.45 -17.15
C MET A 1 0.08 16.80 -15.83
N LYS A 2 0.59 15.63 -15.42
CA LYS A 2 0.17 14.96 -14.17
C LYS A 2 0.54 15.70 -12.86
N THR A 3 1.66 16.43 -12.82
CA THR A 3 2.07 17.22 -11.64
C THR A 3 1.06 18.32 -11.27
N ASN A 4 0.48 19.00 -12.26
CA ASN A 4 -0.58 19.99 -12.02
C ASN A 4 -1.83 19.38 -11.37
N ILE A 5 -2.16 18.14 -11.73
CA ILE A 5 -3.33 17.45 -11.15
C ILE A 5 -3.07 17.13 -9.68
N VAL A 6 -1.86 16.68 -9.33
CA VAL A 6 -1.52 16.37 -7.93
C VAL A 6 -1.52 17.63 -7.07
N ILE A 7 -0.94 18.73 -7.56
CA ILE A 7 -0.97 20.02 -6.86
C ILE A 7 -2.42 20.46 -6.63
N ALA A 8 -3.26 20.43 -7.68
CA ALA A 8 -4.67 20.78 -7.53
C ALA A 8 -5.42 19.87 -6.54
N LEU A 9 -5.12 18.58 -6.49
CA LEU A 9 -5.72 17.66 -5.52
C LEU A 9 -5.28 17.97 -4.08
N LEU A 10 -4.02 18.34 -3.88
CA LEU A 10 -3.52 18.79 -2.57
C LEU A 10 -4.19 20.10 -2.15
N ASP A 11 -4.32 21.07 -3.08
CA ASP A 11 -5.01 22.34 -2.81
C ASP A 11 -6.47 22.11 -2.41
N ILE A 12 -7.14 21.13 -3.02
CA ILE A 12 -8.51 20.74 -2.65
C ILE A 12 -8.55 20.12 -1.25
N ALA A 13 -7.59 19.24 -0.94
CA ALA A 13 -7.51 18.56 0.36
C ALA A 13 -7.15 19.52 1.52
N GLN A 14 -6.40 20.58 1.24
CA GLN A 14 -5.94 21.55 2.23
C GLN A 14 -6.92 22.69 2.51
N LYS A 15 -8.09 22.71 1.86
CA LYS A 15 -9.09 23.73 2.15
C LYS A 15 -9.58 23.61 3.60
N PRO A 16 -9.81 24.72 4.33
CA PRO A 16 -10.23 24.69 5.74
C PRO A 16 -11.54 23.94 5.98
N ASP A 17 -12.39 23.87 4.95
CA ASP A 17 -13.71 23.24 4.94
C ASP A 17 -13.73 21.90 4.17
N ALA A 18 -12.57 21.35 3.85
CA ALA A 18 -12.48 20.07 3.17
C ALA A 18 -13.10 18.96 4.03
N SER A 19 -14.13 18.31 3.52
CA SER A 19 -14.75 17.17 4.19
C SER A 19 -13.78 15.97 4.25
N MET A 20 -13.94 15.11 5.25
CA MET A 20 -13.22 13.83 5.32
C MET A 20 -13.45 12.95 4.07
N SER A 21 -14.63 13.02 3.46
CA SER A 21 -14.90 12.36 2.18
C SER A 21 -13.99 12.90 1.08
N THR A 22 -13.81 14.22 1.03
CA THR A 22 -12.91 14.89 0.08
C THR A 22 -11.45 14.48 0.34
N SER A 23 -11.01 14.46 1.60
CA SER A 23 -9.66 14.00 1.97
C SER A 23 -9.41 12.58 1.44
N LEU A 24 -10.30 11.63 1.75
CA LEU A 24 -10.14 10.24 1.32
C LEU A 24 -10.15 10.10 -0.22
N ILE A 25 -11.05 10.79 -0.92
CA ILE A 25 -11.12 10.76 -2.40
C ILE A 25 -9.82 11.32 -3.02
N THR A 26 -9.34 12.46 -2.52
CA THR A 26 -8.14 13.11 -3.06
C THR A 26 -6.89 12.27 -2.76
N THR A 27 -6.72 11.78 -1.53
CA THR A 27 -5.65 10.85 -1.14
C THR A 27 -5.61 9.63 -2.06
N ARG A 28 -6.77 8.99 -2.26
CA ARG A 28 -6.90 7.84 -3.16
C ARG A 28 -6.53 8.15 -4.60
N ARG A 29 -6.90 9.33 -5.10
CA ARG A 29 -6.54 9.78 -6.45
C ARG A 29 -5.05 10.06 -6.59
N ILE A 30 -4.42 10.68 -5.59
CA ILE A 30 -2.99 10.95 -5.53
C ILE A 30 -2.20 9.63 -5.51
N CYS A 31 -2.56 8.70 -4.61
CA CYS A 31 -1.95 7.38 -4.53
C CYS A 31 -2.04 6.64 -5.87
N ARG A 32 -3.17 6.72 -6.58
CA ARG A 32 -3.33 6.10 -7.90
C ARG A 32 -2.37 6.71 -8.93
N ILE A 33 -2.25 8.04 -8.98
CA ILE A 33 -1.36 8.73 -9.92
C ILE A 33 0.11 8.40 -9.64
N PHE A 34 0.51 8.42 -8.37
CA PHE A 34 1.87 8.11 -7.94
C PHE A 34 2.21 6.63 -8.11
N GLY A 35 1.28 5.72 -7.81
CA GLY A 35 1.43 4.28 -8.07
C GLY A 35 1.72 4.00 -9.55
N GLN A 36 0.89 4.53 -10.45
CA GLN A 36 1.11 4.42 -11.90
C GLN A 36 2.48 4.95 -12.34
N ARG A 37 2.94 6.06 -11.72
CA ARG A 37 4.25 6.62 -12.04
C ARG A 37 5.39 5.74 -11.53
N ALA A 38 5.25 5.17 -10.33
CA ALA A 38 6.22 4.24 -9.76
C ALA A 38 6.31 2.95 -10.58
N ASP A 39 5.18 2.44 -11.08
CA ASP A 39 5.14 1.24 -11.92
C ASP A 39 5.73 1.47 -13.32
N ALA A 40 5.54 2.66 -13.89
CA ALA A 40 6.22 3.04 -15.12
C ALA A 40 7.76 3.01 -14.94
N ILE A 41 8.28 3.64 -13.86
CA ILE A 41 9.72 3.61 -13.56
C ILE A 41 10.21 2.17 -13.34
N ARG A 42 9.43 1.36 -12.62
CA ARG A 42 9.75 -0.06 -12.38
C ARG A 42 9.86 -0.83 -13.70
N SER A 43 8.93 -0.59 -14.63
CA SER A 43 8.88 -1.24 -15.94
C SER A 43 10.07 -0.83 -16.82
N GLU A 44 10.39 0.47 -16.85
CA GLU A 44 11.58 1.01 -17.55
C GLU A 44 12.87 0.36 -17.04
N ARG A 45 13.06 0.33 -15.70
CA ARG A 45 14.23 -0.33 -15.09
C ARG A 45 14.27 -1.83 -15.37
N ARG A 46 13.12 -2.51 -15.41
CA ARG A 46 13.04 -3.94 -15.73
C ARG A 46 13.42 -4.19 -17.19
N ALA A 47 13.08 -3.29 -18.11
CA ALA A 47 13.51 -3.39 -19.50
C ALA A 47 15.05 -3.37 -19.61
N ILE A 48 15.72 -2.42 -18.96
CA ILE A 48 17.19 -2.32 -18.94
C ILE A 48 17.81 -3.61 -18.33
N ARG A 49 17.27 -4.11 -17.20
CA ARG A 49 17.77 -5.36 -16.61
C ARG A 49 17.57 -6.59 -17.51
N ARG A 50 16.52 -6.61 -18.33
CA ARG A 50 16.32 -7.70 -19.30
C ARG A 50 17.37 -7.68 -20.39
N GLU A 51 17.84 -6.51 -20.82
CA GLU A 51 18.96 -6.40 -21.76
C GLU A 51 20.24 -6.99 -21.16
N ALA A 52 20.54 -6.66 -19.89
CA ALA A 52 21.66 -7.28 -19.17
C ALA A 52 21.50 -8.81 -19.09
N GLY A 53 20.28 -9.29 -18.86
CA GLY A 53 19.96 -10.73 -18.82
C GLY A 53 20.28 -11.44 -20.13
N LYS A 54 20.01 -10.82 -21.29
CA LYS A 54 20.33 -11.41 -22.61
C LYS A 54 21.83 -11.58 -22.84
N LEU A 55 22.65 -10.68 -22.29
CA LEU A 55 24.10 -10.72 -22.47
C LEU A 55 24.78 -11.82 -21.65
N ARG A 56 24.09 -12.41 -20.65
CA ARG A 56 24.63 -13.49 -19.81
C ARG A 56 25.04 -14.74 -20.61
N ALA A 57 24.43 -14.97 -21.79
CA ALA A 57 24.78 -16.08 -22.66
C ALA A 57 26.20 -15.97 -23.26
N PHE A 58 26.81 -14.79 -23.23
CA PHE A 58 28.12 -14.50 -23.83
C PHE A 58 29.21 -14.22 -22.79
N LEU A 59 29.00 -14.69 -21.56
CA LEU A 59 30.03 -14.62 -20.53
C LEU A 59 31.25 -15.48 -20.93
N PRO A 60 32.46 -15.09 -20.50
CA PRO A 60 32.77 -13.97 -19.59
C PRO A 60 32.91 -12.60 -20.28
N PHE A 61 32.92 -12.55 -21.62
CA PHE A 61 33.29 -11.34 -22.37
C PHE A 61 32.32 -10.17 -22.21
N THR A 62 31.07 -10.44 -21.81
CA THR A 62 30.04 -9.41 -21.59
C THR A 62 29.95 -8.89 -20.15
N THR A 63 30.84 -9.33 -19.24
CA THR A 63 30.77 -8.98 -17.81
C THR A 63 30.67 -7.46 -17.56
N SER A 64 31.62 -6.70 -18.09
CA SER A 64 31.64 -5.23 -17.92
C SER A 64 30.37 -4.57 -18.46
N ARG A 65 29.85 -5.03 -19.60
CA ARG A 65 28.62 -4.48 -20.19
C ARG A 65 27.38 -4.82 -19.37
N ILE A 66 27.34 -6.03 -18.79
CA ILE A 66 26.25 -6.43 -17.89
C ILE A 66 26.24 -5.53 -16.66
N ASP A 67 27.41 -5.25 -16.07
CA ASP A 67 27.55 -4.41 -14.89
C ASP A 67 27.12 -2.96 -15.17
N GLU A 68 27.53 -2.40 -16.31
CA GLU A 68 27.08 -1.09 -16.78
C GLU A 68 25.55 -1.00 -16.88
N LEU A 69 24.90 -2.00 -17.49
CA LEU A 69 23.44 -2.02 -17.64
C LEU A 69 22.74 -2.19 -16.28
N GLN A 70 23.32 -2.95 -15.36
CA GLN A 70 22.79 -3.09 -14.00
C GLN A 70 22.89 -1.78 -13.23
N GLN A 71 24.01 -1.06 -13.34
CA GLN A 71 24.18 0.26 -12.76
C GLN A 71 23.22 1.27 -13.38
N GLN A 72 23.08 1.27 -14.72
CA GLN A 72 22.12 2.12 -15.42
C GLN A 72 20.68 1.87 -14.96
N ALA A 73 20.27 0.60 -14.81
CA ALA A 73 18.94 0.26 -14.28
C ALA A 73 18.76 0.67 -12.80
N THR A 74 19.86 0.75 -12.04
CA THR A 74 19.86 1.16 -10.63
C THR A 74 19.76 2.66 -10.48
N GLU A 75 20.40 3.43 -11.37
CA GLU A 75 20.36 4.89 -11.33
C GLU A 75 19.19 5.50 -12.11
N HIS A 76 18.62 4.77 -13.07
CA HIS A 76 17.50 5.24 -13.88
C HIS A 76 16.37 5.80 -13.01
N ARG A 77 16.20 7.13 -13.06
CA ARG A 77 15.18 7.90 -12.33
C ARG A 77 15.11 7.55 -10.84
N ARG A 78 16.27 7.31 -10.22
CA ARG A 78 16.37 6.93 -8.81
C ARG A 78 15.74 7.96 -7.88
N ALA A 79 16.11 9.23 -8.01
CA ALA A 79 15.57 10.30 -7.16
C ALA A 79 14.04 10.38 -7.22
N GLU A 80 13.47 10.39 -8.41
CA GLU A 80 12.00 10.44 -8.60
C GLU A 80 11.31 9.22 -7.98
N ARG A 81 11.88 8.01 -8.14
CA ARG A 81 11.34 6.81 -7.50
C ARG A 81 11.38 6.91 -5.98
N ASP A 82 12.49 7.39 -5.43
CA ASP A 82 12.68 7.50 -3.99
C ASP A 82 11.69 8.51 -3.39
N ASP A 83 11.47 9.64 -4.06
CA ASP A 83 10.49 10.64 -3.63
C ASP A 83 9.05 10.13 -3.72
N LEU A 84 8.68 9.43 -4.82
CA LEU A 84 7.37 8.79 -4.93
C LEU A 84 7.14 7.78 -3.80
N ARG A 85 8.14 6.97 -3.46
CA ARG A 85 8.05 6.00 -2.36
C ARG A 85 7.91 6.66 -1.00
N LYS A 86 8.62 7.76 -0.75
CA LYS A 86 8.46 8.53 0.50
C LYS A 86 7.02 9.02 0.66
N VAL A 87 6.46 9.64 -0.38
CA VAL A 87 5.11 10.21 -0.30
C VAL A 87 4.04 9.10 -0.20
N LEU A 88 4.14 8.04 -1.00
CA LEU A 88 3.25 6.88 -0.88
C LEU A 88 3.33 6.23 0.51
N GLY A 89 4.52 6.12 1.08
CA GLY A 89 4.72 5.60 2.44
C GLY A 89 4.12 6.50 3.51
N ALA A 90 4.19 7.83 3.35
CA ALA A 90 3.56 8.77 4.27
C ALA A 90 2.03 8.65 4.27
N PHE A 91 1.41 8.57 3.09
CA PHE A 91 -0.03 8.30 2.96
C PHE A 91 -0.40 6.94 3.56
N GLY A 92 0.37 5.89 3.24
CA GLY A 92 0.15 4.56 3.80
C GLY A 92 0.20 4.54 5.32
N ARG A 93 1.16 5.28 5.92
CA ARG A 93 1.28 5.39 7.39
C ARG A 93 0.07 6.12 8.00
N SER A 94 -0.37 7.22 7.38
CA SER A 94 -1.58 7.95 7.81
C SER A 94 -2.81 7.02 7.82
N LEU A 95 -2.99 6.23 6.75
CA LEU A 95 -4.11 5.29 6.61
C LEU A 95 -4.03 4.12 7.60
N MET A 96 -2.84 3.55 7.80
CA MET A 96 -2.66 2.41 8.71
C MET A 96 -2.92 2.79 10.18
N LEU A 97 -2.62 4.03 10.55
CA LEU A 97 -2.83 4.55 11.90
C LEU A 97 -4.15 5.33 12.05
N ASP A 98 -4.91 5.45 10.96
CA ASP A 98 -6.09 6.31 10.82
C ASP A 98 -5.91 7.70 11.47
N THR A 99 -4.81 8.38 11.16
CA THR A 99 -4.45 9.63 11.87
C THR A 99 -5.44 10.77 11.65
N GLU A 100 -6.27 10.67 10.61
CA GLU A 100 -7.34 11.63 10.29
C GLU A 100 -8.68 11.25 10.94
N GLY A 101 -8.79 10.09 11.60
CA GLY A 101 -10.03 9.59 12.20
C GLY A 101 -11.13 9.34 11.18
N LEU A 102 -10.77 8.80 10.00
CA LEU A 102 -11.70 8.62 8.89
C LEU A 102 -12.78 7.59 9.22
N MET A 103 -12.44 6.52 9.96
CA MET A 103 -13.45 5.52 10.35
C MET A 103 -14.49 6.13 11.29
N ASP A 104 -14.05 6.81 12.34
CA ASP A 104 -14.96 7.40 13.34
C ASP A 104 -15.76 8.56 12.74
N GLY A 105 -15.12 9.39 11.90
CA GLY A 105 -15.75 10.58 11.35
C GLY A 105 -16.70 10.34 10.19
N LEU A 106 -16.48 9.31 9.36
CA LEU A 106 -17.37 8.97 8.24
C LEU A 106 -18.31 7.81 8.55
N GLY A 107 -17.91 6.90 9.42
CA GLY A 107 -18.58 5.64 9.66
C GLY A 107 -18.27 4.58 8.58
N PHE A 108 -18.44 3.32 8.96
CA PHE A 108 -18.08 2.15 8.16
C PHE A 108 -18.68 2.15 6.75
N ASP A 109 -19.98 2.42 6.63
CA ASP A 109 -20.68 2.37 5.34
C ASP A 109 -20.20 3.44 4.37
N ARG A 110 -19.98 4.65 4.86
CA ARG A 110 -19.49 5.74 4.03
C ARG A 110 -18.07 5.49 3.57
N VAL A 111 -17.21 4.96 4.44
CA VAL A 111 -15.86 4.54 4.05
C VAL A 111 -15.92 3.46 2.98
N CYS A 112 -16.75 2.42 3.16
CA CYS A 112 -16.93 1.36 2.16
C CYS A 112 -17.40 1.91 0.81
N ASP A 113 -18.33 2.87 0.80
CA ASP A 113 -18.78 3.53 -0.44
C ASP A 113 -17.63 4.28 -1.13
N LEU A 114 -16.84 5.05 -0.38
CA LEU A 114 -15.72 5.83 -0.90
C LEU A 114 -14.55 4.95 -1.37
N LEU A 115 -14.38 3.78 -0.77
CA LEU A 115 -13.41 2.76 -1.18
C LEU A 115 -13.90 1.90 -2.35
N GLY A 116 -15.19 1.93 -2.68
CA GLY A 116 -15.77 1.08 -3.72
C GLY A 116 -15.85 -0.40 -3.31
N VAL A 117 -16.08 -0.67 -2.02
CA VAL A 117 -16.25 -2.03 -1.48
C VAL A 117 -17.62 -2.56 -1.88
N ASN A 118 -17.64 -3.74 -2.49
CA ASN A 118 -18.89 -4.38 -2.91
C ASN A 118 -19.76 -4.84 -1.72
N THR A 119 -21.07 -4.92 -1.92
CA THR A 119 -22.03 -5.23 -0.85
C THR A 119 -21.78 -6.58 -0.19
N VAL A 120 -21.40 -7.62 -0.95
CA VAL A 120 -21.17 -8.97 -0.41
C VAL A 120 -20.00 -8.98 0.56
N GLU A 121 -18.90 -8.34 0.19
CA GLU A 121 -17.71 -8.26 1.03
C GLU A 121 -17.87 -7.28 2.19
N ARG A 122 -18.70 -6.24 2.02
CA ARG A 122 -19.09 -5.37 3.13
C ARG A 122 -19.79 -6.18 4.22
N GLU A 123 -20.74 -7.03 3.86
CA GLU A 123 -21.41 -7.89 4.84
C GLU A 123 -20.47 -8.95 5.44
N ALA A 124 -19.53 -9.49 4.64
CA ALA A 124 -18.52 -10.41 5.16
C ALA A 124 -17.61 -9.72 6.18
N ALA A 125 -17.09 -8.53 5.85
CA ALA A 125 -16.26 -7.72 6.73
C ALA A 125 -16.98 -7.40 8.05
N ARG A 126 -18.28 -7.06 8.02
CA ARG A 126 -19.07 -6.85 9.25
C ARG A 126 -19.16 -8.11 10.10
N LYS A 127 -19.40 -9.28 9.48
CA LYS A 127 -19.47 -10.56 10.21
C LYS A 127 -18.14 -10.93 10.85
N ASP A 128 -17.04 -10.58 10.17
CA ASP A 128 -15.68 -10.78 10.65
C ASP A 128 -15.25 -9.73 11.69
N GLY A 129 -16.11 -8.76 12.01
CA GLY A 129 -15.85 -7.73 13.01
C GLY A 129 -14.90 -6.63 12.54
N VAL A 130 -14.68 -6.51 11.24
CA VAL A 130 -13.79 -5.51 10.64
C VAL A 130 -14.34 -4.11 10.90
N ASN A 131 -13.54 -3.28 11.56
CA ASN A 131 -13.94 -1.94 11.98
C ASN A 131 -12.87 -0.86 11.72
N GLY A 132 -11.68 -1.24 11.24
CA GLY A 132 -10.58 -0.32 10.96
C GLY A 132 -10.39 -0.02 9.48
N LEU A 133 -9.91 1.19 9.17
CA LEU A 133 -9.53 1.58 7.79
C LEU A 133 -8.37 0.72 7.27
N ALA A 134 -7.37 0.48 8.12
CA ALA A 134 -6.23 -0.38 7.82
C ALA A 134 -6.68 -1.83 7.52
N GLU A 135 -7.68 -2.32 8.25
CA GLU A 135 -8.22 -3.66 8.04
C GLU A 135 -8.93 -3.75 6.69
N LEU A 136 -9.82 -2.80 6.37
CA LEU A 136 -10.51 -2.73 5.08
C LEU A 136 -9.54 -2.63 3.90
N VAL A 137 -8.58 -1.71 3.97
CA VAL A 137 -7.69 -1.38 2.84
C VAL A 137 -6.55 -2.38 2.69
N PHE A 138 -5.89 -2.78 3.79
CA PHE A 138 -4.64 -3.52 3.74
C PHE A 138 -4.83 -5.00 4.15
N ALA A 139 -5.40 -5.27 5.32
CA ALA A 139 -5.53 -6.65 5.80
C ALA A 139 -6.49 -7.48 4.94
N HIS A 140 -7.67 -6.93 4.62
CA HIS A 140 -8.70 -7.58 3.81
C HIS A 140 -8.69 -7.15 2.34
N SER A 141 -7.91 -6.13 1.98
CA SER A 141 -7.68 -5.79 0.56
C SER A 141 -8.95 -5.40 -0.23
N LEU A 142 -9.91 -4.73 0.41
CA LEU A 142 -11.27 -4.54 -0.11
C LEU A 142 -11.45 -3.30 -1.02
N GLU A 143 -10.42 -2.48 -1.21
CA GLU A 143 -10.50 -1.31 -2.10
C GLU A 143 -10.83 -1.73 -3.55
N ASP A 144 -11.83 -1.08 -4.16
CA ASP A 144 -12.32 -1.37 -5.53
C ASP A 144 -12.73 -2.84 -5.74
N SER A 145 -13.16 -3.54 -4.70
CA SER A 145 -13.26 -5.00 -4.77
C SER A 145 -14.20 -5.57 -5.82
N ALA A 146 -15.24 -4.82 -6.22
CA ALA A 146 -16.07 -5.20 -7.36
C ALA A 146 -15.28 -5.25 -8.67
N ALA A 147 -14.45 -4.24 -8.93
CA ALA A 147 -13.67 -4.12 -10.16
C ALA A 147 -12.45 -5.05 -10.20
N ARG A 148 -12.10 -5.64 -9.06
CA ARG A 148 -10.82 -6.33 -8.84
C ARG A 148 -11.02 -7.80 -8.45
N ARG A 149 -12.26 -8.28 -8.48
CA ARG A 149 -12.62 -9.69 -8.31
C ARG A 149 -11.91 -10.56 -9.36
N GLY A 150 -11.23 -11.61 -8.90
CA GLY A 150 -10.53 -12.56 -9.77
C GLY A 150 -9.14 -12.11 -10.22
N GLN A 151 -8.64 -10.97 -9.74
CA GLN A 151 -7.23 -10.63 -9.91
C GLN A 151 -6.37 -11.49 -8.96
N GLU A 152 -5.23 -11.96 -9.46
CA GLU A 152 -4.29 -12.79 -8.69
C GLU A 152 -3.61 -11.99 -7.56
N TRP A 153 -3.44 -10.67 -7.77
CA TRP A 153 -2.73 -9.80 -6.85
C TRP A 153 -3.50 -8.50 -6.61
N ASN A 154 -3.39 -7.97 -5.38
CA ASN A 154 -3.90 -6.65 -5.07
C ASN A 154 -2.88 -5.55 -5.43
N ASP A 155 -3.16 -4.80 -6.49
CA ASP A 155 -2.57 -3.50 -6.85
C ASP A 155 -3.40 -2.21 -6.53
N ALA A 156 -4.37 -2.26 -5.61
CA ALA A 156 -5.23 -1.09 -5.35
C ALA A 156 -4.41 0.11 -4.82
N PRO A 157 -4.78 1.36 -5.16
CA PRO A 157 -3.97 2.53 -4.83
C PRO A 157 -3.61 2.71 -3.35
N LEU A 158 -4.57 2.58 -2.45
CA LEU A 158 -4.35 2.74 -1.01
C LEU A 158 -3.68 1.50 -0.44
N PHE A 159 -4.04 0.30 -0.93
CA PHE A 159 -3.35 -0.94 -0.57
C PHE A 159 -1.83 -0.81 -0.84
N ASN A 160 -1.45 -0.35 -2.03
CA ASN A 160 -0.04 -0.17 -2.40
C ASN A 160 0.66 0.86 -1.52
N ALA A 161 -0.02 1.95 -1.13
CA ALA A 161 0.53 2.93 -0.21
C ALA A 161 0.79 2.32 1.17
N CYS A 162 -0.18 1.58 1.73
CA CYS A 162 -0.03 0.83 2.98
C CYS A 162 1.10 -0.20 2.88
N GLN A 163 1.22 -0.91 1.76
CA GLN A 163 2.31 -1.86 1.53
C GLN A 163 3.68 -1.18 1.55
N VAL A 164 3.81 0.03 0.97
CA VAL A 164 5.05 0.82 1.05
C VAL A 164 5.35 1.22 2.49
N ALA A 165 4.34 1.70 3.23
CA ALA A 165 4.49 2.09 4.64
C ALA A 165 4.91 0.90 5.52
N PHE A 166 4.26 -0.25 5.36
CA PHE A 166 4.57 -1.48 6.08
C PHE A 166 6.00 -1.97 5.79
N ASN A 167 6.43 -1.95 4.52
CA ASN A 167 7.79 -2.30 4.16
C ASN A 167 8.83 -1.34 4.76
N ASN A 168 8.52 -0.04 4.83
CA ASN A 168 9.39 0.92 5.49
C ASN A 168 9.47 0.65 6.99
N PHE A 169 8.34 0.35 7.64
CA PHE A 169 8.31 -0.06 9.06
C PHE A 169 9.20 -1.27 9.31
N ILE A 170 9.07 -2.35 8.52
CA ILE A 170 9.92 -3.55 8.68
C ILE A 170 11.40 -3.20 8.55
N ARG A 171 11.76 -2.34 7.58
CA ARG A 171 13.15 -1.99 7.30
C ARG A 171 13.77 -1.06 8.36
N GLU A 172 12.97 -0.17 8.93
CA GLU A 172 13.44 0.92 9.80
C GLU A 172 13.24 0.62 11.29
N CYS A 173 12.33 -0.31 11.62
CA CYS A 173 12.13 -0.75 13.00
C CYS A 173 13.37 -1.55 13.47
N PRO A 174 13.96 -1.19 14.62
CA PRO A 174 15.03 -1.99 15.22
C PRO A 174 14.60 -3.45 15.40
N GLU A 175 15.48 -4.40 15.10
CA GLU A 175 15.14 -5.84 15.08
C GLU A 175 14.49 -6.33 16.39
N HIS A 176 14.96 -5.85 17.54
CA HIS A 176 14.42 -6.22 18.85
C HIS A 176 13.02 -5.65 19.16
N LEU A 177 12.53 -4.71 18.35
CA LEU A 177 11.17 -4.14 18.45
C LEU A 177 10.23 -4.68 17.36
N LEU A 178 10.74 -5.48 16.41
CA LEU A 178 9.88 -6.13 15.45
C LEU A 178 9.06 -7.22 16.15
N PRO A 179 7.73 -7.21 15.99
CA PRO A 179 6.90 -8.29 16.51
C PRO A 179 7.33 -9.62 15.90
N ASP A 180 7.54 -10.66 16.71
CA ASP A 180 7.72 -12.03 16.22
C ASP A 180 6.37 -12.57 15.73
N PRO A 181 6.17 -12.75 14.41
CA PRO A 181 4.89 -13.19 13.90
C PRO A 181 4.61 -14.68 14.19
N PHE A 182 5.59 -15.42 14.71
CA PHE A 182 5.50 -16.84 15.09
C PHE A 182 5.42 -17.07 16.60
N ALA A 183 5.47 -16.02 17.41
CA ALA A 183 5.30 -16.13 18.85
C ALA A 183 3.89 -16.67 19.22
N PRO A 184 3.70 -17.31 20.39
CA PRO A 184 2.38 -17.79 20.80
C PRO A 184 1.31 -16.69 20.79
N GLY A 185 0.20 -16.94 20.10
CA GLY A 185 -0.88 -15.95 19.90
C GLY A 185 -0.65 -14.94 18.79
N ALA A 186 0.53 -14.93 18.17
CA ALA A 186 0.79 -14.14 16.97
C ALA A 186 0.15 -14.79 15.73
N PRO A 187 0.03 -14.07 14.59
CA PRO A 187 -0.72 -14.54 13.42
C PRO A 187 -0.27 -15.89 12.85
N PHE A 188 1.01 -16.22 12.92
CA PHE A 188 1.58 -17.48 12.44
C PHE A 188 2.09 -18.38 13.57
N GLY A 189 1.89 -17.97 14.81
CA GLY A 189 2.31 -18.74 15.98
C GLY A 189 1.30 -19.78 16.42
N PRO A 190 1.65 -20.61 17.41
CA PRO A 190 0.70 -21.55 18.01
C PRO A 190 -0.45 -20.77 18.65
N LYS A 191 -1.68 -21.26 18.42
CA LYS A 191 -2.89 -20.68 19.02
C LYS A 191 -2.81 -20.77 20.54
N LEU A 192 -3.11 -19.66 21.21
CA LEU A 192 -3.23 -19.66 22.67
C LEU A 192 -4.45 -20.49 23.09
N PRO A 193 -4.39 -21.16 24.25
CA PRO A 193 -5.56 -21.84 24.80
C PRO A 193 -6.69 -20.82 25.02
N PRO A 194 -7.96 -21.21 24.82
CA PRO A 194 -9.08 -20.31 25.02
C PRO A 194 -9.09 -19.81 26.47
N THR A 195 -9.23 -18.49 26.65
CA THR A 195 -9.40 -17.90 27.98
C THR A 195 -10.78 -18.28 28.50
N LEU A 196 -10.85 -19.27 29.39
CA LEU A 196 -12.08 -19.64 30.07
C LEU A 196 -12.45 -18.51 31.05
N SER A 197 -13.47 -17.74 30.72
CA SER A 197 -14.13 -16.83 31.66
C SER A 197 -15.41 -17.49 32.16
N ILE A 198 -15.63 -17.45 33.47
CA ILE A 198 -16.89 -17.89 34.07
C ILE A 198 -17.92 -16.81 33.75
N VAL A 199 -18.89 -17.13 32.90
CA VAL A 199 -20.07 -16.27 32.70
C VAL A 199 -20.89 -16.34 34.00
N GLY A 200 -20.84 -15.28 34.79
CA GLY A 200 -21.66 -15.13 36.00
C GLY A 200 -23.15 -15.17 35.65
N LYS A 201 -23.92 -15.83 36.52
CA LYS A 201 -25.38 -16.00 36.41
C LYS A 201 -26.14 -14.67 36.41
#